data_AF-A0A6G7C2F9-F1
#
_entry.id   AF-A0A6G7C2F9-F1
#
_cell.length_a   1.000
_cell.length_b   1.000
_cell.length_c   1.000
_cell.angle_alpha   90.00
_cell.angle_beta   90.00
_cell.angle_gamma   90.00
#
_symmetry.space_group_name_H-M   'P 1'
#
loop_
_entity.id
_entity.type
_entity.pdbx_description
1 polymer ?
#
loop_
_entity_poly.entity_id
_entity_poly.type
_entity_poly.pdbx_seq_one_letter_code
_entity_poly.pdbx_strand_id
1 'polypeptide(L)'
;MKAYELSLKDKRDAESIRLTAERIGMEKGMEKGMKKGIEKGRQEERAKAEAEKRISALKMLKSGFDSKVIADIIGLSIEEIEKLK
;
A
#
# COMPACT_ATOMS: atom_id res chain seq x y z
N MET A 1 -0.44 -24.64 -52.44
CA MET A 1 0.37 -24.86 -51.22
C MET A 1 0.88 -23.55 -50.61
N LYS A 2 1.66 -22.71 -51.31
CA LYS A 2 2.25 -21.47 -50.74
C LYS A 2 1.29 -20.50 -50.04
N ALA A 3 0.08 -20.28 -50.58
CA ALA A 3 -0.89 -19.37 -49.96
C ALA A 3 -1.44 -19.89 -48.61
N TYR A 4 -1.54 -21.21 -48.44
CA TYR A 4 -1.98 -21.83 -47.19
C TYR A 4 -0.91 -21.70 -46.10
N GLU A 5 0.35 -21.93 -46.46
CA GLU A 5 1.50 -21.77 -45.55
C GLU A 5 1.67 -20.32 -45.09
N LEU A 6 1.51 -19.36 -46.01
CA LEU A 6 1.56 -17.94 -45.67
C LEU A 6 0.44 -17.57 -44.70
N SER A 7 -0.79 -18.01 -44.97
CA SER A 7 -1.94 -17.78 -44.07
C SER A 7 -1.73 -18.40 -42.68
N LEU A 8 -1.11 -19.58 -42.61
CA LEU A 8 -0.78 -20.22 -41.32
C LEU A 8 0.29 -19.43 -40.55
N LYS A 9 1.28 -18.88 -41.25
CA LYS A 9 2.31 -18.04 -40.65
C LYS A 9 1.70 -16.76 -40.06
N ASP A 10 0.87 -16.07 -40.82
CA ASP A 10 0.23 -14.82 -40.36
C ASP A 10 -0.64 -15.05 -39.12
N LYS A 11 -1.38 -16.17 -39.08
CA LYS A 11 -2.17 -16.55 -37.91
C LYS A 11 -1.30 -16.81 -36.69
N ARG A 12 -0.19 -17.52 -36.85
CA ARG A 12 0.77 -17.79 -35.76
C ARG A 12 1.41 -16.51 -35.25
N ASP A 13 1.81 -15.61 -36.14
CA ASP A 13 2.45 -14.36 -35.76
C ASP A 13 1.45 -13.47 -35.00
N ALA A 14 0.20 -13.39 -35.47
CA ALA A 14 -0.88 -12.70 -34.75
C ALA A 14 -1.17 -13.32 -33.38
N GLU A 15 -1.23 -14.65 -33.28
CA GLU A 15 -1.43 -15.36 -32.02
C GLU A 15 -0.27 -15.13 -31.05
N SER A 16 0.97 -15.16 -31.53
CA SER A 16 2.16 -14.89 -30.72
C SER A 16 2.16 -13.47 -30.14
N ILE A 17 1.78 -12.47 -30.96
CA ILE A 17 1.63 -11.09 -30.51
C ILE A 17 0.54 -11.01 -29.43
N ARG A 18 -0.62 -11.64 -29.66
CA ARG A 18 -1.73 -11.64 -28.70
C ARG A 18 -1.32 -12.25 -27.36
N LEU A 19 -0.74 -13.45 -27.38
CA LEU A 19 -0.28 -14.14 -26.18
C LEU A 19 0.77 -13.33 -25.41
N THR A 20 1.67 -12.67 -26.14
CA THR A 20 2.67 -11.79 -25.52
C THR A 20 2.01 -10.58 -24.87
N ALA A 21 1.04 -9.95 -25.54
CA ALA A 21 0.29 -8.82 -24.99
C ALA A 21 -0.52 -9.22 -23.75
N GLU A 22 -1.20 -10.36 -23.77
CA GLU A 22 -1.93 -10.91 -22.63
C GLU A 22 -1.01 -11.19 -21.43
N ARG A 23 0.14 -11.85 -21.68
CA ARG A 23 1.14 -12.12 -20.65
C ARG A 23 1.66 -10.82 -20.02
N ILE A 24 2.05 -9.85 -20.83
CA ILE A 24 2.52 -8.54 -20.34
C ILE A 24 1.41 -7.82 -19.58
N GLY A 25 0.16 -7.90 -20.05
CA GLY A 25 -1.01 -7.31 -19.40
C GLY A 25 -1.23 -7.91 -18.00
N MET A 26 -1.18 -9.24 -17.89
CA MET A 26 -1.32 -9.95 -16.61
C MET A 26 -0.17 -9.62 -15.66
N GLU A 27 1.08 -9.67 -16.13
CA GLU A 27 2.27 -9.34 -15.33
C GLU A 27 2.17 -7.91 -14.76
N LYS A 28 1.86 -6.93 -15.62
CA LYS A 28 1.68 -5.52 -15.20
C LYS A 28 0.51 -5.35 -14.25
N GLY A 29 -0.59 -6.08 -14.49
CA GLY A 29 -1.77 -6.05 -13.62
C GLY A 29 -1.45 -6.56 -12.22
N MET A 30 -0.77 -7.71 -12.14
CA MET A 30 -0.35 -8.33 -10.88
C MET A 30 0.65 -7.45 -10.13
N GLU A 31 1.66 -6.91 -10.82
CA GLU A 31 2.66 -6.03 -10.20
C GLU A 31 2.02 -4.76 -9.63
N LYS A 32 1.13 -4.10 -10.39
CA LYS A 32 0.39 -2.92 -9.93
C LYS A 32 -0.53 -3.25 -8.76
N GLY A 33 -1.24 -4.37 -8.81
CA GLY A 33 -2.13 -4.81 -7.74
C GLY A 33 -1.36 -5.06 -6.44
N MET A 34 -0.23 -5.76 -6.52
CA MET A 34 0.60 -6.08 -5.36
C MET A 34 1.24 -4.82 -4.75
N LYS A 35 1.77 -3.90 -5.58
CA LYS A 35 2.32 -2.63 -5.10
C LYS A 35 1.26 -1.81 -4.35
N LYS A 36 0.06 -1.65 -4.93
CA LYS A 36 -1.05 -0.94 -4.28
C LYS A 36 -1.48 -1.61 -2.98
N GLY A 37 -1.55 -2.94 -2.94
CA GLY A 37 -1.89 -3.70 -1.74
C GLY A 37 -0.90 -3.48 -0.59
N ILE A 38 0.40 -3.58 -0.89
CA ILE A 38 1.47 -3.37 0.10
C ILE A 38 1.47 -1.93 0.60
N GLU A 39 1.33 -0.95 -0.29
CA GLU A 39 1.31 0.47 0.08
C GLU A 39 0.11 0.78 0.99
N LYS A 40 -1.08 0.30 0.62
CA LYS A 40 -2.30 0.47 1.43
C LYS A 40 -2.16 -0.18 2.80
N GLY A 41 -1.65 -1.41 2.87
CA GLY A 41 -1.40 -2.10 4.14
C GLY A 41 -0.44 -1.33 5.05
N ARG A 42 0.67 -0.81 4.51
CA ARG A 42 1.64 0.01 5.27
C ARG A 42 1.07 1.35 5.72
N GLN A 43 0.15 1.94 4.98
CA GLN A 43 -0.53 3.17 5.39
C GLN A 43 -1.54 2.90 6.51
N GLU A 44 -2.34 1.84 6.38
CA GLU A 44 -3.30 1.43 7.41
C GLU A 44 -2.60 1.05 8.72
N GLU A 45 -1.47 0.34 8.66
CA GLU A 45 -0.68 -0.01 9.84
C GLU A 45 -0.10 1.22 10.54
N ARG A 46 0.46 2.17 9.77
CA ARG A 46 0.97 3.44 10.32
C ARG A 46 -0.14 4.27 10.96
N ALA A 47 -1.31 4.35 10.31
CA ALA A 47 -2.46 5.06 10.86
C ALA A 47 -2.97 4.42 12.16
N LYS A 48 -3.00 3.08 12.23
CA LYS A 48 -3.34 2.35 13.46
C LYS A 48 -2.33 2.62 14.57
N ALA A 49 -1.04 2.51 14.28
CA ALA A 49 0.02 2.78 15.25
C ALA A 49 -0.04 4.22 15.79
N GLU A 50 -0.31 5.20 14.93
CA GLU A 50 -0.47 6.58 15.34
C GLU A 50 -1.74 6.80 16.19
N ALA A 51 -2.86 6.17 15.82
CA ALA A 51 -4.08 6.19 16.63
C ALA A 51 -3.86 5.55 18.01
N GLU A 52 -3.16 4.42 18.08
CA GLU A 52 -2.83 3.73 19.35
C GLU A 52 -1.93 4.59 20.24
N LYS A 53 -0.94 5.28 19.66
CA LYS A 53 -0.12 6.27 20.38
C LYS A 53 -0.98 7.38 20.99
N ARG A 54 -1.90 7.96 20.21
CA ARG A 54 -2.81 9.01 20.69
C ARG A 54 -3.76 8.50 21.78
N ILE A 55 -4.30 7.30 21.63
CA ILE A 55 -5.16 6.66 22.65
C ILE A 55 -4.37 6.44 23.95
N SER A 56 -3.12 6.03 23.85
CA SER A 56 -2.24 5.84 25.01
C SER A 56 -1.95 7.18 25.69
N ALA A 57 -1.66 8.23 24.92
CA ALA A 57 -1.45 9.58 25.43
C ALA A 57 -2.69 10.10 26.18
N LEU A 58 -3.88 9.91 25.61
CA LEU A 58 -5.16 10.26 26.22
C LEU A 58 -5.38 9.54 27.56
N LYS A 59 -5.08 8.23 27.62
CA LYS A 59 -5.20 7.45 28.87
C LYS A 59 -4.25 7.99 29.94
N MET A 60 -3.01 8.30 29.58
CA MET A 60 -2.03 8.85 30.51
C MET A 60 -2.42 10.25 31.00
N LEU A 61 -2.94 11.13 30.13
CA LEU A 61 -3.48 12.43 30.52
C LEU A 61 -4.63 12.27 31.53
N LYS A 62 -5.57 11.35 31.28
CA LYS A 62 -6.69 11.05 32.20
C LYS A 62 -6.22 10.47 33.53
N SER A 63 -5.11 9.74 33.52
CA SER A 63 -4.46 9.22 34.74
C SER A 63 -3.65 10.30 35.48
N GLY A 64 -3.57 11.53 34.98
CA GLY A 64 -2.92 12.66 35.66
C GLY A 64 -1.42 12.79 35.40
N PHE A 65 -0.89 12.14 34.37
CA PHE A 65 0.51 12.34 33.95
C PHE A 65 0.71 13.72 33.34
N ASP A 66 1.89 14.32 33.57
CA ASP A 66 2.27 15.60 32.97
C ASP A 66 2.50 15.49 31.46
N SER A 67 2.06 16.49 30.71
CA SER A 67 2.16 16.52 29.24
C SER A 67 3.60 16.34 28.74
N LYS A 68 4.62 16.84 29.46
CA LYS A 68 6.04 16.66 29.09
C LYS A 68 6.47 15.22 29.21
N VAL A 69 6.06 14.54 30.28
CA VAL A 69 6.39 13.13 30.52
C VAL A 69 5.72 12.23 29.47
N ILE A 70 4.48 12.54 29.10
CA ILE A 70 3.77 11.81 28.04
C ILE A 70 4.43 12.02 26.67
N ALA A 71 4.89 13.25 26.39
CA ALA A 71 5.60 13.60 25.16
C ALA A 71 6.85 12.74 25.00
N ASP A 72 7.66 12.66 26.05
CA ASP A 72 8.89 11.89 26.06
C ASP A 72 8.65 10.37 25.92
N ILE A 73 7.61 9.83 26.59
CA ILE A 73 7.31 8.38 26.58
C ILE A 73 6.75 7.92 25.24
N ILE A 74 5.82 8.68 24.65
CA ILE A 74 5.10 8.26 23.43
C ILE A 74 5.80 8.76 22.16
N GLY A 75 6.67 9.76 22.30
CA GLY A 75 7.34 10.43 21.19
C GLY A 75 6.37 11.30 20.38
N LEU A 76 5.44 11.95 21.07
CA LEU A 76 4.56 12.98 20.51
C LEU A 76 5.04 14.35 21.00
N SER A 77 4.76 15.40 20.23
CA SER A 77 5.03 16.76 20.69
C SER A 77 4.07 17.16 21.82
N ILE A 78 4.51 18.11 22.65
CA ILE A 78 3.67 18.67 23.72
C ILE A 78 2.41 19.30 23.11
N GLU A 79 2.53 19.98 21.97
CA GLU A 79 1.40 20.56 21.24
C GLU A 79 0.36 19.52 20.79
N GLU A 80 0.80 18.35 20.33
CA GLU A 80 -0.10 17.26 19.96
C GLU A 80 -0.82 16.70 21.18
N ILE A 81 -0.15 16.60 22.32
CA ILE A 81 -0.74 16.13 23.57
C ILE A 81 -1.73 17.15 24.13
N GLU A 82 -1.43 18.44 24.05
CA GLU A 82 -2.35 19.51 24.46
C GLU A 82 -3.60 19.55 23.58
N LYS A 83 -3.48 19.29 22.28
CA LYS A 83 -4.64 19.14 21.37
C LYS A 83 -5.53 17.93 21.68
N LEU A 84 -5.02 16.96 22.43
CA LEU A 84 -5.78 15.77 22.87
C LEU A 84 -6.56 16.02 24.16
N LYS A 85 -6.29 17.11 24.88
CA LYS A 85 -6.96 17.48 26.14
C LYS A 85 -8.36 18.01 25.89
#